data_AF-A0A528WY96-F1
#
_entry.id   AF-A0A528WY96-F1
#
_cell.length_a   1.000
_cell.length_b   1.000
_cell.length_c   1.000
_cell.angle_alpha   90.00
_cell.angle_beta   90.00
_cell.angle_gamma   90.00
#
_symmetry.space_group_name_H-M   'P 1'
#
loop_
_entity.id
_entity.type
_entity.pdbx_description
1 polymer ?
#
loop_
_entity_poly.entity_id
_entity_poly.type
_entity_poly.pdbx_seq_one_letter_code
_entity_poly.pdbx_strand_id
1 'polypeptide(L)'
;LALGLAANGLKVGVLDADIYGPSMPRLLNIHGRPQTVDGKILKPMQNYGLKVMSMGFLVDEETPMIWRGPMVMSALTQMLREV
;
A
#
# COMPACT_ATOMS: atom_id res chain seq x y z
N LEU A 1 -12.27 -0.86 10.76
CA LEU A 1 -11.36 -1.35 11.82
C LEU A 1 -10.18 -0.40 12.05
N ALA A 2 -9.28 -0.20 11.07
CA ALA A 2 -8.06 0.59 11.25
C ALA A 2 -8.28 2.00 11.84
N LEU A 3 -9.23 2.76 11.31
CA LEU A 3 -9.60 4.08 11.86
C LEU A 3 -10.16 4.00 13.29
N GLY A 4 -10.91 2.96 13.62
CA GLY A 4 -11.42 2.77 14.99
C GLY A 4 -10.29 2.45 15.99
N LEU A 5 -9.31 1.64 15.58
CA LEU A 5 -8.11 1.37 16.39
C LEU A 5 -7.27 2.64 16.55
N ALA A 6 -7.11 3.43 15.49
CA ALA A 6 -6.42 4.72 15.55
C ALA A 6 -7.15 5.73 16.44
N ALA A 7 -8.48 5.79 16.39
CA ALA A 7 -9.29 6.63 17.26
C ALA A 7 -9.16 6.27 18.74
N ASN A 8 -8.85 5.00 19.06
CA ASN A 8 -8.51 4.55 20.41
C ASN A 8 -7.05 4.87 20.82
N GLY A 9 -6.32 5.67 20.03
CA GLY A 9 -4.96 6.11 20.34
C GLY A 9 -3.86 5.10 20.01
N LEU A 10 -4.18 4.01 19.31
CA LEU A 10 -3.19 3.01 18.93
C LEU A 10 -2.39 3.45 17.70
N LYS A 11 -1.13 3.01 17.61
CA LYS A 11 -0.33 3.14 16.38
C LYS A 11 -0.79 2.08 15.39
N VAL A 12 -1.35 2.52 14.27
CA VAL A 12 -1.97 1.64 13.27
C VAL A 12 -1.40 1.92 11.89
N GLY A 13 -1.09 0.84 11.16
CA GLY A 13 -0.79 0.86 9.75
C GLY A 13 -1.68 -0.15 9.00
N VAL A 14 -1.84 0.05 7.69
CA VAL A 14 -2.59 -0.85 6.81
C VAL A 14 -1.65 -1.34 5.71
N LEU A 15 -1.59 -2.66 5.54
CA LEU A 15 -0.95 -3.31 4.41
C LEU A 15 -2.03 -4.03 3.61
N ASP A 16 -2.17 -3.66 2.36
CA ASP A 16 -3.15 -4.22 1.43
C ASP A 16 -2.46 -5.01 0.33
N ALA A 17 -2.66 -6.32 0.36
CA ALA A 17 -2.07 -7.28 -0.56
C ALA A 17 -3.03 -7.71 -1.68
N ASP A 18 -4.21 -7.09 -1.77
CA ASP A 18 -5.17 -7.39 -2.83
C ASP A 18 -4.71 -6.79 -4.16
N ILE A 19 -4.57 -7.66 -5.17
CA ILE A 19 -4.07 -7.30 -6.50
C ILE A 19 -5.21 -6.81 -7.40
N TYR A 20 -6.44 -7.28 -7.17
CA TYR A 20 -7.56 -7.11 -8.10
C TYR A 20 -8.79 -6.40 -7.47
N GLY A 21 -8.80 -6.17 -6.17
CA GLY A 21 -9.94 -5.57 -5.45
C GLY A 21 -10.00 -4.04 -5.49
N PRO A 22 -11.08 -3.44 -4.95
CA PRO A 22 -11.14 -2.01 -4.70
C PRO A 22 -10.01 -1.63 -3.72
N SER A 23 -9.06 -0.86 -4.23
CA SER A 23 -7.78 -0.64 -3.57
C SER A 23 -7.90 0.29 -2.34
N MET A 24 -7.08 0.09 -1.31
CA MET A 24 -6.91 1.07 -0.23
C MET A 24 -6.66 2.51 -0.72
N PRO A 25 -5.90 2.76 -1.81
CA PRO A 25 -5.82 4.08 -2.43
C PRO A 25 -7.19 4.72 -2.64
N ARG A 26 -8.14 3.99 -3.23
CA ARG A 26 -9.50 4.47 -3.47
C ARG A 26 -10.28 4.68 -2.19
N LEU A 27 -10.25 3.73 -1.26
CA LEU A 27 -11.01 3.81 -0.01
C LEU A 27 -10.57 5.00 0.86
N LEU A 28 -9.27 5.27 0.89
CA LEU A 28 -8.68 6.32 1.71
C LEU A 28 -8.42 7.61 0.93
N ASN A 29 -8.90 7.72 -0.32
CA ASN A 29 -8.70 8.88 -1.18
C ASN A 29 -7.22 9.32 -1.25
N ILE A 30 -6.34 8.36 -1.53
CA ILE A 30 -4.89 8.54 -1.68
C ILE A 30 -4.56 8.38 -3.16
N HIS A 31 -3.82 9.32 -3.70
CA HIS A 31 -3.39 9.33 -5.11
C HIS A 31 -1.87 9.35 -5.23
N GLY A 32 -1.37 8.90 -6.37
CA GLY A 32 0.05 8.84 -6.68
C GLY A 32 0.73 7.56 -6.20
N ARG A 33 2.06 7.56 -6.25
CA ARG A 33 2.90 6.40 -5.93
C ARG A 33 3.83 6.71 -4.74
N PRO A 34 4.16 5.70 -3.91
CA PRO A 34 5.15 5.81 -2.85
C PRO A 34 6.47 6.35 -3.39
N GLN A 35 7.06 7.29 -2.65
CA GLN A 35 8.41 7.75 -2.92
C GLN A 35 9.41 6.75 -2.35
N THR A 36 10.50 6.52 -3.08
CA THR A 36 11.58 5.67 -2.58
C THR A 36 12.65 6.52 -1.90
N VAL A 37 13.02 6.15 -0.68
CA VAL A 37 14.16 6.67 0.06
C VAL A 37 15.36 5.76 -0.24
N ASP A 38 16.47 6.36 -0.67
CA ASP A 38 17.73 5.68 -1.01
C ASP A 38 17.61 4.56 -2.05
N GLY A 39 16.57 4.60 -2.88
CA GLY A 39 16.30 3.61 -3.93
C GLY A 39 15.83 2.24 -3.43
N LYS A 40 15.60 2.06 -2.11
CA LYS A 40 15.17 0.79 -1.53
C LYS A 40 13.90 0.90 -0.69
N ILE A 41 13.83 1.87 0.21
CA ILE A 41 12.75 1.97 1.19
C ILE A 41 11.58 2.74 0.59
N LEU A 42 10.41 2.13 0.52
CA LEU A 42 9.19 2.79 0.09
C LEU A 42 8.59 3.57 1.25
N LYS A 43 8.47 4.90 1.11
CA LYS A 43 7.80 5.71 2.12
C LYS A 43 6.29 5.41 2.09
N PRO A 44 5.69 4.92 3.19
CA PRO A 44 4.28 4.58 3.20
C PRO A 44 3.41 5.82 2.97
N MET A 45 2.36 5.63 2.17
CA MET A 45 1.37 6.66 1.88
C MET A 45 0.54 6.94 3.13
N GLN A 46 -0.04 8.13 3.23
CA GLN A 46 -0.75 8.54 4.44
C GLN A 46 -2.02 9.30 4.12
N ASN A 47 -3.11 8.95 4.82
CA ASN A 47 -4.29 9.77 4.95
C ASN A 47 -5.05 9.38 6.23
N TYR A 48 -5.90 10.27 6.75
CA TYR A 48 -6.69 10.06 7.96
C TYR A 48 -5.88 9.57 9.18
N GLY A 49 -4.60 9.99 9.28
CA GLY A 49 -3.69 9.59 10.34
C GLY A 49 -3.18 8.14 10.26
N LEU A 50 -3.47 7.42 9.17
CA LEU A 50 -2.99 6.05 8.93
C LEU A 50 -1.81 6.04 7.97
N LYS A 51 -0.82 5.18 8.25
CA LYS A 51 0.20 4.77 7.28
C LYS A 51 -0.32 3.59 6.48
N VAL A 52 -0.18 3.64 5.16
CA VAL A 52 -0.82 2.69 4.23
C VAL A 52 0.17 2.29 3.15
N MET A 53 0.28 0.99 2.92
CA MET A 53 0.88 0.39 1.73
C MET A 53 -0.13 -0.53 1.06
N SER A 54 -0.24 -0.47 -0.25
CA SER A 54 -1.19 -1.24 -1.05
C SER A 54 -0.58 -1.62 -2.39
N MET A 55 -0.91 -2.80 -2.89
CA MET A 55 -0.61 -3.20 -4.28
C MET A 55 -1.16 -2.19 -5.27
N GLY A 56 -2.32 -1.57 -4.98
CA GLY A 56 -2.93 -0.54 -5.81
C GLY A 56 -2.11 0.74 -5.97
N PHE A 57 -1.05 0.95 -5.19
CA PHE A 57 -0.09 2.04 -5.44
C PHE A 57 1.00 1.70 -6.45
N LEU A 58 1.26 0.41 -6.65
CA LEU A 58 2.35 -0.09 -7.49
C LEU A 58 1.88 -0.37 -8.93
N VAL A 59 0.57 -0.39 -9.15
CA VAL A 59 -0.06 -0.61 -10.44
C VAL A 59 -0.93 0.57 -10.81
N ASP A 60 -1.04 0.81 -12.11
CA ASP A 60 -2.01 1.75 -12.65
C ASP A 60 -3.33 1.00 -12.88
N GLU A 61 -4.45 1.51 -12.33
CA GLU A 61 -5.76 0.87 -12.42
C GLU A 61 -6.22 0.71 -13.89
N GLU A 62 -5.75 1.58 -14.80
CA GLU A 62 -6.12 1.53 -16.22
C GLU A 62 -5.23 0.61 -17.06
N THR A 63 -4.15 0.06 -16.49
CA THR A 63 -3.21 -0.79 -17.24
C THR A 63 -3.42 -2.27 -16.89
N PRO A 64 -3.92 -3.10 -17.83
CA PRO A 64 -4.02 -4.53 -17.62
C PRO A 64 -2.62 -5.13 -17.43
N MET A 65 -2.34 -5.66 -16.24
CA MET A 65 -1.04 -6.26 -15.91
C MET A 65 -1.18 -7.75 -15.60
N ILE A 66 -0.33 -8.57 -16.22
CA ILE A 66 -0.22 -10.00 -15.89
C ILE A 66 0.78 -10.15 -14.74
N TRP A 67 0.25 -10.45 -13.56
CA TRP A 67 1.05 -10.75 -12.39
C TRP A 67 1.59 -12.18 -12.44
N ARG A 68 2.91 -12.32 -12.57
CA ARG A 68 3.59 -13.62 -12.41
C ARG A 68 3.93 -13.85 -10.94
N GLY A 69 3.90 -15.10 -10.49
CA GLY A 69 4.15 -15.48 -9.09
C GLY A 69 5.37 -14.79 -8.45
N PRO A 70 6.56 -14.80 -9.09
CA PRO A 70 7.73 -14.12 -8.55
C PRO A 70 7.54 -12.61 -8.36
N MET A 71 6.82 -11.94 -9.26
CA MET A 71 6.57 -10.50 -9.19
C MET A 71 5.70 -10.13 -7.98
N VAL A 72 4.65 -10.91 -7.73
CA VAL A 72 3.79 -10.75 -6.55
C VAL A 72 4.59 -10.94 -5.27
N MET A 73 5.40 -12.00 -5.21
CA MET A 73 6.23 -12.29 -4.04
C MET A 73 7.26 -11.18 -3.78
N SER A 74 7.89 -10.64 -4.82
CA SER A 74 8.82 -9.51 -4.70
C SER A 74 8.13 -8.25 -4.21
N ALA A 75 6.99 -7.87 -4.79
CA ALA A 75 6.25 -6.68 -4.37
C ALA A 75 5.78 -6.79 -2.91
N LEU A 76 5.20 -7.92 -2.52
CA LEU A 76 4.78 -8.16 -1.13
C LEU A 76 5.97 -8.15 -0.16
N THR A 77 7.10 -8.73 -0.55
CA THR A 77 8.31 -8.73 0.28
C THR A 77 8.82 -7.30 0.48
N GLN A 78 8.84 -6.49 -0.59
CA GLN A 78 9.21 -5.09 -0.51
C GLN A 78 8.27 -4.32 0.43
N MET A 79 6.95 -4.48 0.28
CA MET A 79 5.97 -3.80 1.14
C MET A 79 5.98 -4.27 2.61
N LEU A 80 6.50 -5.46 2.89
CA LEU A 80 6.61 -6.00 4.25
C LEU A 80 7.92 -5.63 4.95
N ARG A 81 9.02 -5.52 4.20
CA ARG A 81 10.37 -5.40 4.77
C ARG A 81 11.05 -4.07 4.49
N GLU A 82 10.62 -3.34 3.47
CA GLU A 82 11.31 -2.18 2.93
C GLU A 82 10.39 -0.94 2.96
N VAL A 83 9.79 -0.64 4.11
CA VAL A 83 8.78 0.43 4.35
C VAL A 83 9.00 1.18 5.65
#